data_AF-A0A4S0MTA7-F1
#
_entry.id   AF-A0A4S0MTA7-F1
#
_cell.length_a   1.000
_cell.length_b   1.000
_cell.length_c   1.000
_cell.angle_alpha   90.00
_cell.angle_beta   90.00
_cell.angle_gamma   90.00
#
_symmetry.space_group_name_H-M   'P 1'
#
loop_
_entity.id
_entity.type
_entity.pdbx_description
1 polymer ?
#
loop_
_entity_poly.entity_id
_entity_poly.type
_entity_poly.pdbx_seq_one_letter_code
_entity_poly.pdbx_strand_id
1 'polypeptide(L)'
;IDANIFLGICETICIPVQTRLSVDPGSDPDNATDAALVKTALATLPSPARPDFGISVLPGDHETLVVEALSPGDRDSVDFFIAGERDYMFGAPVRSEKDGKIVFTVP
;
A
#
# COMPACT_ATOMS: atom_id res chain seq x y z
N ILE A 1 16.04 0.58 22.84
CA ILE A 1 15.30 1.42 21.88
C ILE A 1 13.89 1.60 22.43
N ASP A 2 13.47 2.84 22.64
CA ASP A 2 12.12 3.16 23.06
C ASP A 2 11.42 3.99 21.99
N ALA A 3 10.20 3.61 21.65
CA ALA A 3 9.36 4.30 20.68
C ALA A 3 7.96 4.52 21.26
N ASN A 4 7.48 5.76 21.17
CA ASN A 4 6.07 6.06 21.41
C ASN A 4 5.33 5.94 20.09
N ILE A 5 4.33 5.07 20.04
CA ILE A 5 3.61 4.69 18.82
C ILE A 5 2.17 5.16 18.93
N PHE A 6 1.67 5.73 17.83
CA PHE A 6 0.27 6.02 17.60
C PHE A 6 -0.26 5.02 16.57
N LEU A 7 -1.28 4.25 16.94
CA LEU A 7 -1.95 3.32 16.04
C LEU A 7 -3.40 3.78 15.84
N GLY A 8 -3.75 4.12 14.61
CA GLY A 8 -5.14 4.38 14.23
C GLY A 8 -5.85 3.05 13.93
N ILE A 9 -6.87 2.70 14.72
CA ILE A 9 -7.71 1.53 14.49
C ILE A 9 -9.09 2.04 14.06
N CYS A 10 -9.55 1.68 12.87
CA CYS A 10 -10.79 2.20 12.30
C CYS A 10 -11.82 1.07 12.04
N GLU A 11 -13.06 1.32 12.46
CA GLU A 11 -14.25 0.55 12.04
C GLU A 11 -15.35 1.53 11.58
N THR A 12 -16.18 2.03 12.51
CA THR A 12 -17.11 3.15 12.25
C THR A 12 -16.46 4.50 12.57
N ILE A 13 -15.55 4.51 13.55
CA ILE A 13 -14.74 5.65 13.96
C ILE A 13 -13.28 5.22 14.06
N CYS A 14 -12.34 6.16 13.96
CA CYS A 14 -10.92 5.89 14.11
C CYS A 14 -10.46 6.23 15.53
N ILE A 15 -9.95 5.24 16.25
CA ILE A 15 -9.42 5.39 17.61
C ILE A 15 -7.89 5.53 17.54
N PRO A 16 -7.31 6.66 18.00
CA PRO A 16 -5.86 6.81 18.08
C PRO A 16 -5.33 6.18 19.38
N VAL A 17 -4.89 4.93 19.31
CA VAL A 17 -4.28 4.23 20.45
C VAL A 17 -2.83 4.68 20.61
N GLN A 18 -2.45 5.06 21.83
CA GLN A 18 -1.07 5.41 22.19
C GLN A 18 -0.45 4.29 23.00
N THR A 19 0.78 3.89 22.63
CA THR A 19 1.53 2.88 23.38
C THR A 19 3.03 3.15 23.32
N ARG A 20 3.78 2.60 24.28
CA ARG A 20 5.24 2.61 24.26
C ARG A 20 5.76 1.22 23.93
N LEU A 21 6.52 1.12 22.85
CA LEU A 21 7.31 -0.05 22.52
C LEU A 21 8.73 0.13 23.08
N SER A 22 9.21 -0.84 23.83
CA SER A 22 10.58 -0.89 24.32
C SER A 22 11.23 -2.18 23.83
N VAL A 23 12.38 -2.06 23.19
CA VAL A 23 13.16 -3.18 22.64
C VAL A 23 14.59 -3.05 23.13
N ASP A 24 15.13 -4.10 23.74
CA ASP A 24 16.56 -4.19 24.03
C ASP A 24 17.27 -4.96 22.90
N PRO A 25 17.95 -4.28 21.96
CA PRO A 25 18.62 -4.95 20.85
C PRO A 25 19.82 -5.79 21.28
N GLY A 26 20.33 -5.61 22.51
CA GLY A 26 21.45 -6.40 23.03
C GLY A 26 21.03 -7.71 23.70
N SER A 27 19.73 -7.93 23.91
CA SER A 27 19.22 -9.09 24.64
C SER A 27 19.42 -10.42 23.91
N ASP A 28 19.16 -10.44 22.59
CA ASP A 28 19.39 -11.60 21.70
C ASP A 28 19.56 -11.14 20.24
N PRO A 29 20.66 -10.44 19.91
CA PRO A 29 20.84 -9.78 18.61
C PRO A 29 20.91 -10.73 17.41
N ASP A 30 21.29 -12.00 17.64
CA ASP A 30 21.52 -13.01 16.60
C ASP A 30 20.40 -14.07 16.54
N ASN A 31 19.22 -13.77 17.11
CA ASN A 31 18.09 -14.68 17.11
C ASN A 31 17.66 -15.05 15.69
N ALA A 32 17.85 -16.33 15.31
CA ALA A 32 17.56 -16.81 13.97
C ALA A 32 16.05 -16.78 13.63
N THR A 33 15.18 -16.92 14.63
CA THR A 33 13.72 -16.84 14.45
C THR A 33 13.30 -15.41 14.13
N ASP A 34 13.81 -14.43 14.87
CA ASP A 34 13.51 -13.01 14.61
C ASP A 34 14.01 -12.57 13.23
N ALA A 35 15.22 -12.97 12.86
CA ALA A 35 15.77 -12.71 11.53
C ALA A 35 14.89 -13.30 10.41
N ALA A 36 14.37 -14.52 10.60
CA ALA A 36 13.47 -15.15 9.64
C ALA A 36 12.10 -14.46 9.56
N LEU A 37 11.55 -13.98 10.69
CA LEU A 37 10.30 -13.25 10.74
C LEU A 37 10.41 -11.89 10.02
N VAL A 38 11.46 -11.12 10.28
CA VAL A 38 11.71 -9.84 9.61
C VAL A 38 11.88 -10.05 8.10
N LYS A 39 12.67 -11.05 7.70
CA LYS A 39 12.85 -11.40 6.28
C LYS A 39 11.52 -11.74 5.60
N THR A 40 10.67 -12.52 6.26
CA THR A 40 9.34 -12.88 5.74
C THR A 40 8.46 -11.65 5.61
N ALA A 41 8.42 -10.77 6.60
CA ALA A 41 7.62 -9.55 6.58
C ALA A 41 8.07 -8.57 5.47
N LEU A 42 9.37 -8.46 5.22
CA LEU A 42 9.88 -7.64 4.11
C LEU A 42 9.52 -8.24 2.75
N ALA A 43 9.48 -9.57 2.63
CA ALA A 43 9.10 -10.25 1.41
C ALA A 43 7.61 -10.10 1.04
N THR A 44 6.75 -9.70 1.99
CA THR A 44 5.34 -9.40 1.71
C THR A 44 5.09 -7.98 1.21
N LEU A 45 6.11 -7.12 1.19
CA LEU A 45 5.99 -5.77 0.67
C LEU A 45 5.79 -5.80 -0.86
N PRO A 46 5.10 -4.81 -1.44
CA PRO A 46 5.01 -4.67 -2.89
C PRO A 46 6.39 -4.66 -3.53
N SER A 47 6.55 -5.41 -4.63
CA SER A 47 7.78 -5.38 -5.42
C SER A 47 7.97 -4.01 -6.08
N PRO A 48 9.22 -3.62 -6.41
CA PRO A 48 9.46 -2.43 -7.21
C PRO A 48 8.70 -2.45 -8.54
N ALA A 49 8.49 -1.25 -9.11
CA ALA A 49 7.94 -1.12 -10.45
C ALA A 49 8.79 -1.89 -11.48
N ARG A 50 8.11 -2.56 -12.42
CA ARG A 50 8.73 -3.37 -13.48
C ARG A 50 8.00 -3.11 -14.80
N PRO A 51 8.58 -3.47 -15.96
CA PRO A 51 7.92 -3.28 -17.25
C PRO A 51 6.54 -3.95 -17.37
N ASP A 52 6.29 -5.01 -16.60
CA ASP A 52 5.02 -5.75 -16.51
C ASP A 52 4.19 -5.43 -15.26
N PHE A 53 4.68 -4.53 -14.38
CA PHE A 53 4.02 -4.14 -13.13
C PHE A 53 4.13 -2.62 -12.92
N GLY A 54 3.05 -1.91 -13.23
CA GLY A 54 2.99 -0.45 -13.15
C GLY A 54 1.67 0.13 -13.63
N ILE A 55 1.62 1.45 -13.79
CA ILE A 55 0.44 2.18 -14.25
C ILE A 55 0.80 3.13 -15.39
N SER A 56 -0.17 3.40 -16.26
CA SER A 56 -0.12 4.48 -17.24
C SER A 56 -1.27 5.45 -16.98
N VAL A 57 -0.96 6.73 -16.82
CA VAL A 57 -1.98 7.77 -16.64
C VAL A 57 -2.68 8.01 -17.97
N LEU A 58 -4.00 7.96 -17.96
CA LEU A 58 -4.85 8.27 -19.12
C LEU A 58 -5.35 9.72 -19.04
N PRO A 59 -5.73 10.34 -20.16
CA PRO A 59 -6.38 11.65 -20.14
C PRO A 59 -7.66 11.62 -19.30
N GLY A 60 -7.77 12.53 -18.34
CA GLY A 60 -8.94 12.70 -17.47
C GLY A 60 -9.49 14.12 -17.52
N ASP A 61 -10.55 14.37 -16.76
CA ASP A 61 -10.93 15.72 -16.34
C ASP A 61 -10.13 16.09 -15.09
N HIS A 62 -9.92 17.37 -14.82
CA HIS A 62 -9.08 17.83 -13.68
C HIS A 62 -9.64 17.46 -12.28
N GLU A 63 -10.70 16.65 -12.24
CA GLU A 63 -11.39 16.17 -11.05
C GLU A 63 -11.19 14.67 -10.85
N THR A 64 -10.79 13.91 -11.88
CA THR A 64 -10.61 12.46 -11.81
C THR A 64 -9.27 12.00 -12.35
N LEU A 65 -8.58 11.18 -11.57
CA LEU A 65 -7.41 10.45 -12.04
C LEU A 65 -7.86 9.15 -12.70
N VAL A 66 -7.51 8.98 -13.98
CA VAL A 66 -7.76 7.74 -14.72
C VAL A 66 -6.42 7.06 -14.99
N VAL A 67 -6.29 5.79 -14.61
CA VAL A 67 -5.07 5.01 -14.85
C VAL A 67 -5.39 3.66 -15.47
N GLU A 68 -4.57 3.25 -16.42
CA GLU A 68 -4.48 1.86 -16.88
C GLU A 68 -3.47 1.12 -16.01
N ALA A 69 -3.87 -0.01 -15.41
CA ALA A 69 -3.00 -0.85 -14.63
C ALA A 69 -2.44 -2.00 -15.45
N LEU A 70 -1.13 -2.22 -15.32
CA LEU A 70 -0.42 -3.37 -15.85
C LEU A 70 0.07 -4.19 -14.66
N SER A 71 -0.36 -5.44 -14.58
CA SER A 71 0.07 -6.37 -13.53
C SER A 71 0.30 -7.75 -14.12
N PRO A 72 1.34 -8.48 -13.71
CA PRO A 72 1.48 -9.87 -14.05
C PRO A 72 0.45 -10.69 -13.24
N GLY A 73 -0.04 -11.78 -13.81
CA GLY A 73 -0.92 -12.71 -13.13
C GLY A 73 -2.41 -12.52 -13.42
N ASP A 74 -3.24 -12.89 -12.44
CA ASP A 74 -4.69 -12.90 -12.56
C ASP A 74 -5.25 -11.47 -12.51
N ARG A 75 -6.02 -11.12 -13.54
CA ARG A 75 -6.60 -9.78 -13.71
C ARG A 75 -7.66 -9.46 -12.68
N ASP A 76 -8.34 -10.48 -12.16
CA ASP A 76 -9.42 -10.31 -11.18
C ASP A 76 -8.89 -10.00 -9.77
N SER A 77 -7.60 -10.27 -9.54
CA SER A 77 -6.92 -10.03 -8.26
C SER A 77 -6.21 -8.66 -8.16
N VAL A 78 -6.33 -7.82 -9.18
CA VAL A 78 -5.62 -6.53 -9.22
C VAL A 78 -6.41 -5.48 -8.45
N ASP A 79 -5.82 -4.99 -7.36
CA ASP A 79 -6.27 -3.82 -6.62
C ASP A 79 -5.35 -2.61 -6.86
N PHE A 80 -5.88 -1.41 -6.68
CA PHE A 80 -5.14 -0.16 -6.83
C PHE A 80 -5.17 0.64 -5.52
N PHE A 81 -3.99 1.04 -5.05
CA PHE A 81 -3.80 1.89 -3.88
C PHE A 81 -3.03 3.13 -4.31
N ILE A 82 -3.52 4.31 -3.93
CA ILE A 82 -2.87 5.59 -4.22
C ILE A 82 -2.67 6.37 -2.91
N ALA A 83 -1.48 6.93 -2.76
CA ALA A 83 -1.19 7.89 -1.71
C ALA A 83 -1.36 9.31 -2.28
N GLY A 84 -2.23 10.11 -1.66
CA GLY A 84 -2.32 11.54 -1.96
C GLY A 84 -1.10 12.28 -1.41
N GLU A 85 -0.62 13.28 -2.13
CA GLU A 85 0.27 14.30 -1.58
C GLU A 85 -0.54 15.44 -0.97
N ARG A 86 0.10 16.37 -0.24
CA ARG A 86 -0.57 17.33 0.66
C ARG A 86 -1.73 18.12 0.04
N ASP A 87 -1.67 18.37 -1.27
CA ASP A 87 -2.64 19.20 -1.98
C ASP A 87 -3.71 18.40 -2.74
N TYR A 88 -3.63 17.07 -2.73
CA TYR A 88 -4.55 16.19 -3.45
C TYR A 88 -5.17 15.16 -2.51
N MET A 89 -6.50 15.13 -2.49
CA MET A 89 -7.27 14.09 -1.83
C MET A 89 -7.89 13.20 -2.89
N PHE A 90 -7.63 11.90 -2.79
CA PHE A 90 -8.20 10.90 -3.67
C PHE A 90 -9.27 10.10 -2.91
N GLY A 91 -10.40 9.87 -3.57
CA GLY A 91 -11.40 8.93 -3.09
C GLY A 91 -11.01 7.48 -3.36
N ALA A 92 -11.96 6.57 -3.16
CA ALA A 92 -11.75 5.15 -3.41
C ALA A 92 -11.64 4.88 -4.92
N PRO A 93 -10.62 4.15 -5.39
CA PRO A 93 -10.53 3.73 -6.78
C PRO A 93 -11.70 2.83 -7.19
N VAL A 94 -12.25 3.10 -8.38
CA VAL A 94 -13.28 2.28 -9.01
C VAL A 94 -12.67 1.49 -10.16
N ARG A 95 -12.69 0.16 -10.06
CA ARG A 95 -12.20 -0.74 -11.11
C ARG A 95 -13.20 -0.81 -12.26
N SER A 96 -12.68 -0.81 -13.48
CA SER A 96 -13.42 -1.07 -14.71
C SER A 96 -12.52 -1.82 -15.71
N GLU A 97 -13.12 -2.37 -16.76
CA GLU A 97 -12.40 -2.98 -17.87
C GLU A 97 -12.76 -2.28 -19.17
N LYS A 98 -11.74 -1.90 -19.95
CA LYS A 98 -11.90 -1.22 -21.23
C LYS A 98 -10.92 -1.78 -22.24
N ASP A 99 -11.42 -2.25 -23.38
CA ASP A 99 -10.60 -2.84 -24.45
C ASP A 99 -9.65 -3.95 -23.97
N GLY A 100 -10.11 -4.74 -22.99
CA GLY A 100 -9.32 -5.82 -22.39
C GLY A 100 -8.18 -5.36 -21.47
N LYS A 101 -8.18 -4.09 -21.05
CA LYS A 101 -7.25 -3.50 -20.08
C LYS A 101 -7.97 -3.20 -18.75
N ILE A 102 -7.24 -3.29 -17.64
CA ILE A 102 -7.73 -2.93 -16.32
C ILE A 102 -7.58 -1.43 -16.15
N VAL A 103 -8.67 -0.73 -15.87
CA VAL A 103 -8.69 0.74 -15.72
C VAL A 103 -9.27 1.09 -14.36
N PHE A 104 -8.59 1.97 -13.63
CA PHE A 104 -9.08 2.56 -12.39
C PHE A 104 -9.40 4.04 -12.58
N THR A 105 -10.56 4.44 -12.09
CA THR A 105 -10.95 5.85 -11.96
C THR A 105 -10.94 6.20 -10.49
N VAL A 106 -10.28 7.31 -10.15
CA VAL A 106 -10.14 7.79 -8.77
C VAL A 106 -10.65 9.23 -8.71
N PRO A 107 -11.72 9.49 -7.94
CA PRO A 107 -12.22 10.84 -7.73
C PRO A 107 -11.38 11.62 -6.70
#